data_AF-A0A1G3Y492-F1
#
_entry.id   AF-A0A1G3Y492-F1
#
_cell.length_a   1.000
_cell.length_b   1.000
_cell.length_c   1.000
_cell.angle_alpha   90.00
_cell.angle_beta   90.00
_cell.angle_gamma   90.00
#
_symmetry.space_group_name_H-M   'P 1'
#
loop_
_entity.id
_entity.type
_entity.pdbx_description
1 polymer ?
#
loop_
_entity_poly.entity_id
_entity_poly.type
_entity_poly.pdbx_seq_one_letter_code
_entity_poly.pdbx_strand_id
1 'polypeptide(L)'
;MADPRNELADIIVPAAPAMAAPAGHSLWLWVAVGLACVACVMLLALLWHRRRPVRALQAIAAAAAQQQGTPSALATRLDAWARTRFRRVRVDAASCPSGLDPAVWSDWAKTLEQVRFGPPQSDGFAVVMRLCERARPWRRHA
;
A
#
# COMPACT_ATOMS: atom_id res chain seq x y z
N MET A 1 71.29 -50.42 14.04
CA MET A 1 71.57 -49.00 13.74
C MET A 1 70.59 -48.60 12.65
N ALA A 2 69.53 -47.86 13.00
CA ALA A 2 68.46 -47.52 12.08
C ALA A 2 68.93 -46.44 11.10
N ASP A 3 68.59 -46.61 9.81
CA ASP A 3 69.01 -45.73 8.72
C ASP A 3 68.25 -44.39 8.79
N PRO A 4 68.93 -43.24 8.98
CA PRO A 4 68.29 -41.94 9.16
C PRO A 4 67.58 -41.42 7.90
N ARG A 5 67.70 -42.11 6.75
CA ARG A 5 67.00 -41.75 5.52
C ARG A 5 65.53 -42.15 5.52
N ASN A 6 65.11 -43.04 6.43
CA ASN A 6 63.73 -43.50 6.50
C ASN A 6 62.79 -42.54 7.25
N GLU A 7 63.31 -41.49 7.90
CA GLU A 7 62.49 -40.49 8.62
C GLU A 7 62.13 -39.27 7.76
N LEU A 8 62.70 -39.12 6.56
CA LEU A 8 62.42 -37.98 5.66
C LEU A 8 61.25 -38.24 4.69
N ALA A 9 60.71 -39.46 4.65
CA ALA A 9 59.56 -39.81 3.82
C ALA A 9 58.21 -39.44 4.45
N ASP A 10 58.20 -39.02 5.72
CA ASP A 10 56.99 -38.64 6.47
C ASP A 10 56.72 -37.12 6.46
N ILE A 11 57.30 -36.40 5.48
CA ILE A 11 56.89 -35.04 5.18
C ILE A 11 55.54 -35.15 4.47
N ILE A 12 54.47 -35.11 5.27
CA ILE A 12 53.09 -35.01 4.81
C ILE A 12 53.00 -33.87 3.80
N VAL A 13 52.86 -34.22 2.52
CA VAL A 13 52.57 -33.27 1.45
C VAL A 13 51.29 -32.53 1.85
N PRO A 14 51.30 -31.21 2.04
CA PRO A 14 50.07 -30.49 2.30
C PRO A 14 49.17 -30.65 1.07
N ALA A 15 48.03 -31.31 1.26
CA ALA A 15 47.02 -31.41 0.23
C ALA A 15 46.66 -29.98 -0.21
N ALA A 16 46.88 -29.67 -1.48
CA ALA A 16 46.53 -28.36 -2.04
C ALA A 16 45.04 -28.09 -1.75
N PRO A 17 44.67 -26.90 -1.24
CA PRO A 17 43.27 -26.60 -0.98
C PRO A 17 42.52 -26.72 -2.29
N ALA A 18 41.47 -27.55 -2.31
CA ALA A 18 40.55 -27.62 -3.43
C ALA A 18 40.06 -26.20 -3.70
N MET A 19 40.46 -25.62 -4.85
CA MET A 19 40.01 -24.30 -5.24
C MET A 19 38.49 -24.34 -5.31
N ALA A 20 37.84 -23.56 -4.45
CA ALA A 20 36.39 -23.46 -4.42
C ALA A 20 35.89 -23.14 -5.83
N ALA A 21 34.92 -23.93 -6.31
CA ALA A 21 34.29 -23.70 -7.61
C ALA A 21 33.86 -22.22 -7.73
N PRO A 22 34.00 -21.59 -8.90
CA PRO A 22 33.76 -20.16 -9.05
C PRO A 22 32.35 -19.83 -8.59
N ALA A 23 32.25 -19.13 -7.46
CA ALA A 23 31.00 -18.74 -6.82
C ALA A 23 30.12 -17.83 -7.69
N GLY A 24 30.60 -17.42 -8.87
CA GLY A 24 29.92 -16.54 -9.80
C GLY A 24 28.49 -16.97 -10.12
N HIS A 25 28.25 -18.25 -10.43
CA HIS A 25 26.89 -18.71 -10.76
C HIS A 25 25.95 -18.67 -9.56
N SER A 26 26.45 -19.01 -8.36
CA SER A 26 25.71 -18.90 -7.11
C SER A 26 25.37 -17.45 -6.76
N LEU A 27 26.33 -16.54 -6.93
CA LEU A 27 26.17 -15.10 -6.69
C LEU A 27 25.09 -14.48 -7.59
N TRP A 28 25.07 -14.81 -8.89
CA TRP A 28 24.03 -14.35 -9.81
C TRP A 28 22.64 -14.87 -9.45
N LEU A 29 22.54 -16.12 -8.98
CA LEU A 29 21.27 -16.67 -8.49
C LEU A 29 20.75 -15.92 -7.26
N TRP A 30 21.63 -15.59 -6.31
CA TRP A 30 21.25 -14.81 -5.12
C TRP A 30 20.81 -13.38 -5.47
N VAL A 31 21.48 -12.74 -6.43
CA VAL A 31 21.08 -11.43 -6.95
C VAL A 31 19.70 -11.52 -7.62
N ALA A 32 19.47 -12.54 -8.43
CA ALA A 32 18.17 -12.77 -9.09
C ALA A 32 17.05 -13.01 -8.06
N VAL A 33 17.30 -13.79 -7.02
CA VAL A 33 16.35 -14.03 -5.92
C VAL A 33 16.06 -12.73 -5.16
N GLY A 34 17.10 -11.94 -4.85
CA GLY A 34 16.94 -10.63 -4.21
C GLY A 34 16.08 -9.68 -5.05
N LEU A 35 16.37 -9.59 -6.35
CA LEU A 35 15.62 -8.75 -7.29
C LEU A 35 14.16 -9.21 -7.40
N ALA A 36 13.92 -10.52 -7.50
CA ALA A 36 12.57 -11.09 -7.56
C ALA A 36 11.79 -10.80 -6.27
N CYS A 37 12.43 -10.89 -5.11
CA CYS A 37 11.81 -10.57 -3.82
C CYS A 37 11.40 -9.09 -3.77
N VAL A 38 12.30 -8.17 -4.14
CA VAL A 38 12.00 -6.72 -4.19
C VAL A 38 10.88 -6.42 -5.18
N ALA A 39 10.92 -7.00 -6.38
CA ALA A 39 9.87 -6.85 -7.38
C ALA A 39 8.51 -7.33 -6.88
N CYS A 40 8.49 -8.47 -6.17
CA CYS A 40 7.28 -9.03 -5.58
C CYS A 40 6.72 -8.12 -4.46
N VAL A 41 7.58 -7.61 -3.58
CA VAL A 41 7.18 -6.63 -2.55
C VAL A 41 6.65 -5.35 -3.18
N MET A 42 7.30 -4.85 -4.24
CA MET A 42 6.85 -3.65 -4.96
C MET A 42 5.50 -3.88 -5.64
N LEU A 43 5.30 -5.04 -6.28
CA LEU A 43 4.02 -5.44 -6.87
C LEU A 43 2.92 -5.54 -5.82
N LEU A 44 3.19 -6.19 -4.69
CA LEU A 44 2.26 -6.28 -3.57
C LEU A 44 1.92 -4.89 -3.03
N ALA A 45 2.90 -4.02 -2.83
CA ALA A 45 2.69 -2.64 -2.41
C ALA A 45 1.84 -1.86 -3.42
N LEU A 46 2.08 -2.05 -4.73
CA LEU A 46 1.35 -1.38 -5.80
C LEU A 46 -0.10 -1.88 -5.89
N LEU A 47 -0.33 -3.19 -5.82
CA LEU A 47 -1.65 -3.80 -5.78
C LEU A 47 -2.40 -3.39 -4.51
N TRP A 48 -1.69 -3.34 -3.39
CA TRP A 48 -2.24 -2.86 -2.13
C TRP A 48 -2.63 -1.39 -2.25
N HIS A 49 -1.79 -0.52 -2.82
CA HIS A 49 -2.10 0.88 -3.08
C HIS A 49 -3.32 1.03 -4.00
N ARG A 50 -3.45 0.19 -5.03
CA ARG A 50 -4.62 0.17 -5.93
C ARG A 50 -5.90 -0.32 -5.23
N ARG A 51 -5.80 -1.24 -4.25
CA ARG A 51 -6.94 -1.77 -3.49
C ARG A 51 -7.27 -0.98 -2.20
N ARG A 52 -6.33 -0.15 -1.71
CA ARG A 52 -6.52 0.74 -0.54
C ARG A 52 -7.75 1.64 -0.64
N PRO A 53 -8.07 2.32 -1.76
CA PRO A 53 -9.23 3.21 -1.78
C PRO A 53 -10.53 2.43 -1.58
N VAL A 54 -10.63 1.21 -2.11
CA VAL A 54 -11.80 0.36 -1.91
C VAL A 54 -11.92 0.02 -0.42
N ARG A 55 -10.89 -0.56 0.19
CA ARG A 55 -10.93 -0.92 1.62
C ARG A 55 -11.14 0.27 2.54
N ALA A 56 -10.56 1.43 2.23
CA ALA A 56 -10.72 2.65 3.01
C ALA A 56 -12.18 3.12 3.07
N LEU A 57 -12.90 3.13 1.94
CA LEU A 57 -14.32 3.51 1.93
C LEU A 57 -15.18 2.56 2.78
N GLN A 58 -14.88 1.26 2.75
CA GLN A 58 -15.57 0.26 3.58
C GLN A 58 -15.26 0.45 5.08
N ALA A 59 -13.99 0.71 5.41
CA ALA A 59 -13.59 0.97 6.79
C ALA A 59 -14.23 2.25 7.34
N ILE A 60 -14.34 3.31 6.53
CA ILE A 60 -15.02 4.55 6.94
C ILE A 60 -16.52 4.32 7.14
N ALA A 61 -17.17 3.59 6.22
CA ALA A 61 -18.58 3.23 6.38
C ALA A 61 -18.82 2.35 7.62
N ALA A 62 -17.94 1.38 7.89
CA ALA A 62 -18.02 0.55 9.09
C ALA A 62 -17.84 1.36 10.37
N ALA A 63 -16.85 2.26 10.40
CA ALA A 63 -16.62 3.17 11.52
C ALA A 63 -17.82 4.11 11.74
N ALA A 64 -18.44 4.61 10.68
CA ALA A 64 -19.64 5.43 10.77
C ALA A 64 -20.85 4.63 11.29
N ALA A 65 -21.03 3.38 10.84
CA ALA A 65 -22.08 2.49 11.32
C ALA A 65 -21.90 2.11 12.81
N GLN A 66 -20.66 1.95 13.25
CA GLN A 66 -20.30 1.70 14.65
C GLN A 66 -20.19 3.00 15.48
N GLN A 67 -20.48 4.17 14.90
CA GLN A 67 -20.36 5.48 15.53
C GLN A 67 -18.99 5.72 16.20
N GLN A 68 -17.93 5.18 15.60
CA GLN A 68 -16.57 5.29 16.13
C GLN A 68 -15.90 6.60 15.70
N GLY A 69 -15.49 7.40 16.68
CA GLY A 69 -14.78 8.67 16.49
C GLY A 69 -15.73 9.86 16.34
N THR A 70 -15.36 10.85 15.53
CA THR A 70 -16.21 12.02 15.24
C THR A 70 -16.62 12.05 13.77
N PRO A 71 -17.82 12.56 13.43
CA PRO A 71 -18.23 12.73 12.04
C PRO A 71 -17.24 13.55 11.21
N SER A 72 -16.63 14.59 11.80
CA SER A 72 -15.63 15.44 11.15
C SER A 72 -14.32 14.68 10.83
N ALA A 73 -13.87 13.79 11.72
CA ALA A 73 -12.71 12.94 11.45
C ALA A 73 -13.00 11.94 10.32
N LEU A 74 -14.20 11.34 10.30
CA LEU A 74 -14.62 10.44 9.23
C LEU A 74 -14.77 11.17 7.89
N ALA A 75 -15.31 12.39 7.88
CA ALA A 75 -15.36 13.26 6.71
C ALA A 75 -13.96 13.62 6.20
N THR A 76 -12.99 13.85 7.09
CA THR A 76 -11.59 14.10 6.71
C THR A 76 -10.96 12.87 6.05
N ARG A 77 -11.27 11.66 6.53
CA ARG A 77 -10.84 10.40 5.90
C ARG A 77 -11.51 10.18 4.54
N LEU A 78 -12.78 10.55 4.39
CA LEU A 78 -13.49 10.53 3.10
C LEU A 78 -12.90 11.50 2.08
N ASP A 79 -12.53 12.71 2.51
CA ASP A 79 -11.81 13.69 1.66
C ASP A 79 -10.47 13.11 1.17
N ALA A 80 -9.65 12.58 2.08
CA ALA A 80 -8.37 11.99 1.74
C ALA A 80 -8.54 10.81 0.77
N TRP A 81 -9.58 9.99 0.96
CA TRP A 81 -9.94 8.92 0.04
C TRP A 81 -10.26 9.46 -1.36
N ALA A 82 -11.13 10.48 -1.47
CA ALA A 82 -11.52 11.07 -2.74
C ALA A 82 -10.33 11.71 -3.46
N ARG A 83 -9.48 12.46 -2.74
CA ARG A 83 -8.23 13.03 -3.28
C ARG A 83 -7.32 11.95 -3.86
N THR A 84 -7.09 10.87 -3.11
CA THR A 84 -6.25 9.75 -3.55
C THR A 84 -6.86 9.04 -4.77
N ARG A 85 -8.19 8.84 -4.75
CA ARG A 85 -8.92 8.11 -5.77
C ARG A 85 -8.98 8.83 -7.11
N PHE A 86 -9.21 10.14 -7.10
CA PHE A 86 -9.27 10.98 -8.30
C PHE A 86 -7.95 11.70 -8.61
N ARG A 87 -6.89 11.42 -7.85
CA ARG A 87 -5.56 12.06 -7.94
C ARG A 87 -5.65 13.60 -7.93
N ARG A 88 -6.48 14.16 -7.03
CA ARG A 88 -6.68 15.60 -6.91
C ARG A 88 -6.05 16.14 -5.64
N VAL A 89 -5.54 17.37 -5.73
CA VAL A 89 -4.97 18.10 -4.58
C VAL A 89 -6.07 18.47 -3.57
N ARG A 90 -7.27 18.79 -4.06
CA ARG A 90 -8.44 19.16 -3.24
C ARG A 90 -9.71 18.56 -3.82
N VAL A 91 -10.65 18.20 -2.94
CA VAL A 91 -12.04 17.92 -3.30
C VAL A 91 -12.79 19.23 -3.28
N ASP A 92 -13.35 19.63 -4.42
CA ASP A 92 -14.14 20.85 -4.54
C ASP A 92 -15.30 20.63 -5.52
N ALA A 93 -16.43 21.28 -5.23
CA ALA A 93 -17.68 21.16 -5.96
C ALA A 93 -17.55 21.62 -7.42
N ALA A 94 -16.72 22.63 -7.70
CA ALA A 94 -16.46 23.11 -9.06
C ALA A 94 -15.61 22.14 -9.89
N SER A 95 -14.91 21.22 -9.23
CA SER A 95 -13.87 20.39 -9.85
C SER A 95 -14.33 18.94 -10.00
N CYS A 96 -15.33 18.72 -10.86
CA CYS A 96 -15.86 17.37 -11.11
C CYS A 96 -14.84 16.47 -11.85
N PRO A 97 -14.68 15.20 -11.47
CA PRO A 97 -13.92 14.23 -12.26
C PRO A 97 -14.64 13.87 -13.57
N SER A 98 -13.88 13.54 -14.62
CA SER A 98 -14.46 13.06 -15.87
C SER A 98 -15.21 11.74 -15.64
N GLY A 99 -16.38 11.60 -16.26
CA GLY A 99 -17.23 10.41 -16.15
C GLY A 99 -18.14 10.38 -14.92
N LEU A 100 -18.21 11.47 -14.14
CA LEU A 100 -19.18 11.65 -13.06
C LEU A 100 -20.15 12.79 -13.37
N ASP A 101 -21.38 12.65 -12.88
CA ASP A 101 -22.37 13.72 -12.95
C ASP A 101 -21.91 14.92 -12.09
N PRO A 102 -21.70 16.12 -12.69
CA PRO A 102 -21.29 17.31 -11.98
C PRO A 102 -22.23 17.72 -10.85
N ALA A 103 -23.54 17.50 -11.01
CA ALA A 103 -24.53 17.87 -9.98
C ALA A 103 -24.38 16.98 -8.74
N VAL A 104 -24.25 15.67 -8.96
CA VAL A 104 -24.06 14.68 -7.89
C VAL A 104 -22.71 14.88 -7.18
N TRP A 105 -21.65 15.17 -7.94
CA TRP A 105 -20.34 15.47 -7.37
C TRP A 105 -20.37 16.74 -6.52
N SER A 106 -20.95 17.83 -7.05
CA SER A 106 -21.04 19.11 -6.34
C SER A 106 -21.82 18.97 -5.03
N ASP A 107 -22.98 18.31 -5.06
CA ASP A 107 -23.81 18.07 -3.87
C ASP A 107 -23.05 17.25 -2.82
N TRP A 108 -22.36 16.18 -3.26
CA TRP A 108 -21.53 15.36 -2.38
C TRP A 108 -20.36 16.14 -1.76
N ALA A 109 -19.64 16.94 -2.55
CA ALA A 109 -18.50 17.74 -2.08
C ALA A 109 -18.92 18.81 -1.07
N LYS A 110 -20.04 19.52 -1.33
CA LYS A 110 -20.59 20.51 -0.39
C LYS A 110 -21.03 19.87 0.91
N THR A 111 -21.73 18.73 0.84
CA THR A 111 -22.17 17.99 2.02
C THR A 111 -20.99 17.49 2.83
N LEU A 112 -19.92 17.03 2.18
CA LEU A 112 -18.68 16.62 2.84
C LEU A 112 -18.02 17.79 3.57
N GLU A 113 -17.93 18.96 2.93
CA GLU A 113 -17.36 20.17 3.53
C GLU A 113 -18.16 20.63 4.74
N GLN A 114 -19.50 20.58 4.64
CA GLN A 114 -20.39 20.92 5.74
C GLN A 114 -20.24 19.98 6.94
N VAL A 115 -20.05 18.68 6.73
CA VAL A 115 -19.78 17.74 7.86
C VAL A 115 -18.38 17.95 8.44
N ARG A 116 -17.41 18.39 7.63
CA ARG A 116 -16.03 18.58 8.08
C ARG A 116 -15.84 19.86 8.91
N PHE A 117 -16.48 20.95 8.50
CA PHE A 117 -16.25 22.27 9.07
C PHE A 117 -17.50 22.93 9.66
N GLY A 118 -18.69 22.40 9.38
CA GLY A 118 -19.93 22.92 9.91
C GLY A 118 -20.12 22.59 11.40
N PRO A 119 -21.17 23.17 12.02
CA PRO A 119 -21.51 22.86 13.40
C PRO A 119 -21.86 21.37 13.56
N PRO A 120 -21.57 20.77 14.72
CA PRO A 120 -21.86 19.36 14.97
C PRO A 120 -23.36 19.10 14.83
N GLN A 121 -23.73 18.28 13.86
CA GLN A 121 -25.10 17.83 13.64
C GLN A 121 -25.33 16.52 14.41
N SER A 122 -26.51 16.38 15.06
CA SER A 122 -26.93 15.12 15.71
C SER A 122 -26.84 13.92 14.77
N ASP A 123 -27.09 14.16 13.48
CA ASP A 123 -27.17 13.13 12.45
C ASP A 123 -25.87 13.00 11.63
N GLY A 124 -24.76 13.58 12.12
CA GLY A 124 -23.50 13.64 11.37
C GLY A 124 -22.99 12.27 10.88
N PHE A 125 -23.14 11.22 11.68
CA PHE A 125 -22.78 9.85 11.27
C PHE A 125 -23.68 9.32 10.15
N ALA A 126 -24.99 9.60 10.18
CA ALA A 126 -25.92 9.20 9.13
C ALA A 126 -25.64 9.96 7.82
N VAL A 127 -25.21 11.22 7.90
CA VAL A 127 -24.76 11.98 6.73
C VAL A 127 -23.47 11.38 6.15
N VAL A 128 -22.48 11.03 6.98
CA VAL A 128 -21.26 10.33 6.54
C VAL A 128 -21.58 9.00 5.87
N MET A 129 -22.54 8.22 6.41
CA MET A 129 -22.99 6.97 5.79
C MET A 129 -23.59 7.20 4.41
N ARG A 130 -24.48 8.19 4.24
CA ARG A 130 -25.05 8.56 2.94
C ARG A 130 -23.97 9.01 1.95
N LEU A 131 -22.97 9.77 2.41
CA LEU A 131 -21.81 10.13 1.61
C LEU A 131 -21.02 8.89 1.15
N CYS A 132 -20.81 7.92 2.04
CA CYS A 132 -20.14 6.66 1.69
C CYS A 132 -20.93 5.87 0.64
N GLU A 133 -22.26 5.80 0.78
CA GLU A 133 -23.14 5.10 -0.16
C GLU A 133 -23.15 5.74 -1.55
N ARG A 134 -23.29 7.07 -1.63
CA ARG A 134 -23.18 7.80 -2.90
C ARG A 134 -21.82 7.63 -3.58
N ALA A 135 -20.76 7.46 -2.80
CA ALA A 135 -19.42 7.23 -3.30
C ALA A 135 -19.13 5.77 -3.71
N ARG A 136 -19.97 4.79 -3.30
CA ARG A 136 -19.81 3.36 -3.68
C ARG A 136 -19.74 3.13 -5.20
N PRO A 137 -20.63 3.67 -6.06
CA PRO A 137 -20.57 3.43 -7.50
C PRO A 137 -19.29 4.00 -8.16
N TRP A 138 -18.69 5.03 -7.56
CA TRP A 138 -17.46 5.65 -8.06
C TRP A 138 -16.23 4.77 -7.89
N ARG A 139 -16.34 3.68 -7.12
CA ARG A 139 -15.31 2.64 -7.05
C ARG A 139 -14.94 2.07 -8.42
N ARG A 140 -15.87 2.06 -9.39
CA ARG A 140 -15.68 1.45 -10.71
C ARG A 140 -15.24 2.44 -11.80
N HIS A 141 -15.41 3.74 -11.59
CA HIS A 141 -15.20 4.78 -12.61
C HIS A 141 -13.78 5.37 -12.55
N ALA A 142 -12.74 4.55 -12.66
CA ALA A 142 -11.33 4.93 -12.41
C ALA A 142 -10.50 5.03 -13.68
#